data_AF-S6HAZ5-F1
#
_entry.id   AF-S6HAZ5-F1
#
_cell.length_a   1.000
_cell.length_b   1.000
_cell.length_c   1.000
_cell.angle_alpha   90.00
_cell.angle_beta   90.00
_cell.angle_gamma   90.00
#
_symmetry.space_group_name_H-M   'P 1'
#
loop_
_entity.id
_entity.type
_entity.pdbx_description
1 polymer ?
#
loop_
_entity_poly.entity_id
_entity_poly.type
_entity_poly.pdbx_seq_one_letter_code
_entity_poly.pdbx_strand_id
1 'polypeptide(L)' 'MSAVRQMIKRPAVTKKEAWAQELLKRRGQRCAAVALANKTVQTAFAMLTKDPEYKAELIAG' A
#
# COMPACT_ATOMS: atom_id res chain seq x y z
N MET A 1 -14.43 1.21 9.04
CA MET A 1 -13.48 2.30 8.71
C MET A 1 -12.62 1.87 7.53
N SER A 2 -12.36 2.72 6.53
CA SER A 2 -11.54 2.31 5.36
C SER A 2 -10.05 2.37 5.69
N ALA A 3 -9.30 1.33 5.31
CA ALA A 3 -7.84 1.25 5.50
C ALA A 3 -7.11 2.46 4.90
N VAL A 4 -7.60 2.97 3.76
CA VAL A 4 -7.08 4.16 3.08
C VAL A 4 -7.24 5.42 3.93
N ARG A 5 -8.36 5.60 4.64
CA ARG A 5 -8.54 6.75 5.56
C ARG A 5 -7.60 6.69 6.76
N GLN A 6 -7.29 5.49 7.24
CA GLN A 6 -6.31 5.31 8.33
C GLN A 6 -4.88 5.56 7.85
N MET A 7 -4.53 5.14 6.63
CA MET A 7 -3.24 5.45 6.00
C MET A 7 -3.01 6.94 5.74
N ILE A 8 -4.07 7.74 5.58
CA ILE A 8 -3.98 9.21 5.50
C ILE A 8 -3.65 9.82 6.87
N LYS A 9 -4.19 9.24 7.95
CA LYS A 9 -4.06 9.80 9.32
C LYS A 9 -2.72 9.48 9.98
N ARG A 10 -2.00 8.45 9.52
CA ARG A 10 -0.75 7.98 10.13
C ARG A 10 0.44 8.35 9.23
N PRO A 11 1.60 8.75 9.79
CA PRO A 11 2.82 8.91 8.99
C PRO A 11 3.19 7.55 8.35
N ALA A 12 3.62 7.57 7.09
CA ALA A 12 3.97 6.35 6.37
C ALA A 12 5.20 5.69 7.01
N VAL A 13 5.08 4.43 7.39
CA VAL A 13 6.18 3.62 7.98
C VAL A 13 6.78 2.71 6.91
N THR A 14 5.98 2.26 5.95
CA THR A 14 6.39 1.37 4.87
C THR A 14 6.39 2.06 3.50
N LYS A 15 7.25 1.63 2.57
CA LYS A 15 7.31 2.21 1.21
C LYS A 15 5.95 2.15 0.49
N LYS A 16 5.15 1.11 0.75
CA LYS A 16 3.78 0.99 0.24
C LYS A 16 2.88 2.10 0.76
N GLU A 17 3.00 2.49 2.03
CA GLU A 17 2.23 3.58 2.61
C GLU A 17 2.65 4.94 2.06
N ALA A 18 3.95 5.20 1.90
CA ALA A 18 4.40 6.47 1.31
C ALA A 18 3.95 6.60 -0.15
N TRP A 19 4.05 5.52 -0.94
CA TRP A 19 3.50 5.49 -2.29
C TRP A 19 1.99 5.77 -2.30
N ALA A 20 1.23 5.15 -1.40
CA ALA A 20 -0.21 5.37 -1.31
C ALA A 20 -0.55 6.82 -0.89
N GLN A 21 0.19 7.41 0.04
CA GLN A 21 0.04 8.82 0.44
C GLN A 21 0.35 9.78 -0.70
N GLU A 22 1.40 9.52 -1.47
CA GLU A 22 1.75 10.33 -2.64
C GLU A 22 0.68 10.20 -3.75
N LEU A 23 0.17 8.99 -3.96
CA LEU A 23 -0.91 8.74 -4.90
C LEU A 23 -2.21 9.44 -4.49
N LEU A 24 -2.50 9.47 -3.18
CA LEU A 24 -3.62 10.22 -2.60
C LEU A 24 -3.49 11.72 -2.86
N LYS A 25 -2.30 12.30 -2.65
CA LYS A 25 -2.03 13.73 -2.93
C LYS A 25 -2.24 14.08 -4.40
N ARG A 26 -1.93 13.16 -5.33
CA ARG A 26 -2.01 13.40 -6.78
C ARG A 26 -3.36 13.11 -7.41
N ARG A 27 -4.09 12.09 -6.95
CA ARG A 27 -5.27 11.52 -7.64
C ARG A 27 -6.52 11.42 -6.77
N GLY A 28 -6.42 11.70 -5.47
CA GLY A 28 -7.54 11.65 -4.53
C GLY A 28 -7.86 10.24 -4.00
N GLN A 29 -8.83 10.19 -3.08
CA GLN A 29 -9.10 9.01 -2.22
C GLN A 29 -9.60 7.77 -2.98
N ARG A 30 -10.45 7.96 -4.01
CA ARG A 30 -11.08 6.85 -4.74
C ARG A 30 -10.07 6.08 -5.58
N CYS A 31 -9.23 6.81 -6.33
CA CYS A 31 -8.19 6.22 -7.17
C CYS A 31 -7.13 5.48 -6.34
N ALA A 32 -6.72 6.07 -5.21
CA ALA A 32 -5.75 5.42 -4.33
C ALA A 32 -6.30 4.14 -3.69
N ALA A 33 -7.59 4.08 -3.36
CA ALA A 33 -8.20 2.87 -2.82
C ALA A 33 -8.18 1.70 -3.81
N VAL A 34 -8.54 1.96 -5.08
CA VAL A 34 -8.53 0.94 -6.13
C VAL A 34 -7.09 0.48 -6.43
N ALA A 35 -6.16 1.42 -6.53
CA ALA A 35 -4.75 1.09 -6.77
C ALA A 35 -4.13 0.28 -5.63
N LEU A 36 -4.49 0.59 -4.38
CA LEU A 36 -4.06 -0.18 -3.21
C LEU A 36 -4.60 -1.61 -3.26
N ALA A 37 -5.88 -1.79 -3.58
CA ALA A 37 -6.48 -3.12 -3.73
C ALA A 37 -5.80 -3.94 -4.84
N ASN A 38 -5.50 -3.30 -5.98
CA ASN A 38 -4.77 -3.97 -7.06
C ASN A 38 -3.36 -4.38 -6.61
N LYS A 39 -2.68 -3.51 -5.84
CA LYS A 39 -1.35 -3.82 -5.30
C LYS A 39 -1.37 -4.96 -4.29
N THR A 40 -2.40 -5.08 -3.45
CA THR A 40 -2.53 -6.20 -2.51
C THR A 40 -2.79 -7.51 -3.22
N VAL A 41 -3.66 -7.52 -4.25
CA VAL A 41 -3.92 -8.71 -5.08
C VAL A 41 -2.65 -9.15 -5.79
N GLN A 42 -1.90 -8.23 -6.40
CA GLN A 42 -0.62 -8.55 -7.05
C GLN A 42 0.40 -9.12 -6.05
N THR A 43 0.45 -8.57 -4.83
CA THR A 43 1.37 -9.06 -3.79
C THR A 43 0.95 -10.48 -3.35
N ALA A 44 -0.33 -10.73 -3.11
CA ALA A 44 -0.84 -12.04 -2.72
C ALA A 44 -0.60 -13.09 -3.82
N PHE A 45 -0.82 -12.74 -5.08
CA PHE A 45 -0.53 -13.61 -6.22
C PHE A 45 0.97 -13.93 -6.32
N ALA A 46 1.85 -12.93 -6.13
CA ALA A 46 3.29 -13.14 -6.11
C ALA A 46 3.74 -14.05 -4.95
N MET A 47 3.12 -13.93 -3.78
CA MET A 47 3.36 -14.83 -2.65
C MET A 47 2.96 -16.27 -3.00
N LEU A 48 1.74 -16.45 -3.53
CA LEU A 48 1.23 -17.79 -3.87
C LEU A 48 2.02 -18.48 -5.00
N THR A 49 2.59 -17.71 -5.93
CA THR A 49 3.30 -18.26 -7.10
C THR A 49 4.78 -18.47 -6.91
N LYS A 50 5.42 -17.72 -6.01
CA LYS A 50 6.88 -17.78 -5.81
C LYS A 50 7.29 -18.31 -4.44
N ASP A 51 6.34 -18.48 -3.53
CA ASP A 51 6.52 -18.85 -2.12
C ASP A 51 7.52 -17.99 -1.28
N PRO A 52 7.74 -16.68 -1.54
CA PRO A 52 8.56 -15.87 -0.65
C PRO A 52 7.77 -15.39 0.57
N GLU A 53 8.41 -15.39 1.74
CA GLU A 53 7.92 -14.67 2.91
C GLU A 53 7.75 -13.17 2.59
N TYR A 54 6.61 -12.60 2.98
CA TYR A 54 6.36 -11.18 2.78
C TYR A 54 7.29 -10.33 3.64
N LYS A 55 8.23 -9.64 3.00
CA LYS A 55 9.07 -8.63 3.64
C LYS A 55 8.57 -7.24 3.26
N ALA A 56 7.92 -6.57 4.21
CA ALA A 56 7.56 -5.17 4.05
C ALA A 56 8.82 -4.31 4.15
N GLU A 57 9.15 -3.59 3.08
CA GLU A 57 10.24 -2.63 3.10
C GLU A 57 9.85 -1.39 3.92
N LEU A 58 10.49 -1.24 5.07
CA LEU A 58 10.39 -0.07 5.93
C LEU A 58 11.11 1.12 5.28
N ILE A 59 10.58 2.33 5.49
CA ILE A 59 11.18 3.57 4.97
C ILE A 59 12.36 4.01 5.86
N ALA A 60 12.30 3.67 7.15
CA ALA A 60 13.41 3.80 8.07
C ALA A 60 14.02 2.39 8.29
N GLY A 61 15.09 2.12 7.56
CA GLY A 61 16.09 1.09 7.86
C GLY A 61 17.41 1.80 8.11
#